data_AF-A0A848GJ54-F1
#
_entry.id   AF-A0A848GJ54-F1
#
_cell.length_a   1.000
_cell.length_b   1.000
_cell.length_c   1.000
_cell.angle_alpha   90.00
_cell.angle_beta   90.00
_cell.angle_gamma   90.00
#
_symmetry.space_group_name_H-M   'P 1'
#
loop_
_entity.id
_entity.type
_entity.pdbx_description
1 polymer ?
#
loop_
_entity_poly.entity_id
_entity_poly.type
_entity_poly.pdbx_seq_one_letter_code
_entity_poly.pdbx_strand_id
1 'polypeptide(L)'
;MKQQILDKIEKLGGNIQRANGATLPEIWQGITFSHPLWTKDWEGYGLDKFYEEHQALYTTSQDTFYDNLLAHYFSDHEIPYGQDFFRSWLFTPFKVGSHDDGELDGLVEEEEIREVVKGAELDFMCIFSSYGFPDHYFVCLTDPNPENPIVYSTDHEVYFQEIDNRGTLEDFLERYMTKDEFLQVAKKHIESSLSSLS
;
A
#
# COMPACT_ATOMS: atom_id res chain seq x y z
N MET A 1 -11.36 -1.96 -14.79
CA MET A 1 -9.97 -1.74 -14.33
C MET A 1 -9.03 -2.35 -15.35
N LYS A 2 -7.97 -1.63 -15.74
CA LYS A 2 -6.99 -2.11 -16.72
C LYS A 2 -6.33 -3.41 -16.26
N GLN A 3 -6.04 -4.29 -17.23
CA GLN A 3 -5.36 -5.57 -16.97
C GLN A 3 -3.96 -5.39 -16.36
N GLN A 4 -3.22 -4.37 -16.76
CA GLN A 4 -1.87 -4.08 -16.27
C GLN A 4 -1.83 -3.89 -14.74
N ILE A 5 -2.89 -3.30 -14.17
CA ILE A 5 -3.03 -3.10 -12.73
C ILE A 5 -3.21 -4.46 -12.03
N LEU A 6 -4.08 -5.32 -12.56
CA LEU A 6 -4.30 -6.67 -12.02
C LEU A 6 -3.03 -7.53 -12.12
N ASP A 7 -2.34 -7.47 -13.26
CA ASP A 7 -1.07 -8.17 -13.46
C ASP A 7 0.00 -7.69 -12.47
N LYS A 8 0.04 -6.38 -12.18
CA LYS A 8 0.96 -5.82 -11.18
C LYS A 8 0.59 -6.28 -9.77
N ILE A 9 -0.68 -6.27 -9.41
CA ILE A 9 -1.17 -6.77 -8.11
C ILE A 9 -0.79 -8.23 -7.90
N GLU A 10 -0.97 -9.08 -8.92
CA GLU A 10 -0.56 -10.48 -8.86
C GLU A 10 0.96 -10.63 -8.67
N LYS A 11 1.77 -9.86 -9.39
CA LYS A 11 3.24 -9.82 -9.20
C LYS A 11 3.66 -9.35 -7.81
N LEU A 12 2.87 -8.47 -7.19
CA LEU A 12 3.09 -8.02 -5.81
C LEU A 12 2.63 -9.05 -4.77
N GLY A 13 2.05 -10.20 -5.18
CA GLY A 13 1.58 -11.25 -4.28
C GLY A 13 0.10 -11.18 -3.93
N GLY A 14 -0.65 -10.28 -4.57
CA GLY A 14 -2.10 -10.18 -4.41
C GLY A 14 -2.83 -11.33 -5.12
N ASN A 15 -3.84 -11.88 -4.47
CA ASN A 15 -4.75 -12.84 -5.09
C ASN A 15 -5.90 -12.11 -5.79
N ILE A 16 -6.03 -12.30 -7.10
CA ILE A 16 -7.04 -11.67 -7.96
C ILE A 16 -8.14 -12.63 -8.43
N GLN A 17 -8.20 -13.87 -7.91
CA GLN A 17 -9.14 -14.90 -8.40
C GLN A 17 -10.62 -14.49 -8.33
N ARG A 18 -10.96 -13.59 -7.40
CA ARG A 18 -12.32 -13.08 -7.21
C ARG A 18 -12.51 -11.66 -7.73
N ALA A 19 -11.49 -11.07 -8.37
CA ALA A 19 -11.52 -9.73 -8.92
C ALA A 19 -12.20 -9.69 -10.31
N ASN A 20 -13.45 -10.14 -10.38
CA ASN A 20 -14.21 -10.33 -11.64
C ASN A 20 -15.49 -9.47 -11.73
N GLY A 21 -15.55 -8.41 -10.92
CA GLY A 21 -16.64 -7.43 -10.92
C GLY A 21 -16.73 -6.59 -12.19
N ALA A 22 -17.84 -5.86 -12.35
CA ALA A 22 -18.05 -4.93 -13.46
C ALA A 22 -17.56 -3.51 -13.13
N THR A 23 -17.47 -3.17 -11.85
CA THR A 23 -17.07 -1.86 -11.35
C THR A 23 -15.75 -1.91 -10.56
N LEU A 24 -15.09 -0.76 -10.40
CA LEU A 24 -13.86 -0.69 -9.60
C LEU A 24 -14.05 -1.25 -8.18
N PRO A 25 -15.12 -0.90 -7.43
CA PRO A 25 -15.35 -1.47 -6.10
C PRO A 25 -15.45 -3.00 -6.09
N GLU A 26 -16.24 -3.56 -7.00
CA GLU A 26 -16.44 -5.02 -7.08
C GLU A 26 -15.14 -5.74 -7.45
N ILE A 27 -14.33 -5.18 -8.36
CA ILE A 27 -13.03 -5.74 -8.72
C ILE A 27 -12.07 -5.65 -7.53
N TRP A 28 -11.91 -4.47 -6.93
CA TRP A 28 -10.94 -4.21 -5.86
C TRP A 28 -11.26 -5.00 -4.59
N GLN A 29 -12.52 -5.10 -4.21
CA GLN A 29 -12.96 -5.92 -3.06
C GLN A 29 -12.78 -7.42 -3.28
N GLY A 30 -12.65 -7.86 -4.54
CA GLY A 30 -12.29 -9.23 -4.90
C GLY A 30 -10.80 -9.55 -4.73
N ILE A 31 -9.96 -8.55 -4.45
CA ILE A 31 -8.51 -8.69 -4.26
C ILE A 31 -8.21 -8.92 -2.79
N THR A 32 -7.24 -9.79 -2.50
CA THR A 32 -6.72 -10.01 -1.15
C THR A 32 -5.21 -10.10 -1.14
N PHE A 33 -4.58 -9.54 -0.11
CA PHE A 33 -3.17 -9.77 0.21
C PHE A 33 -3.08 -10.52 1.54
N SER A 34 -2.15 -11.48 1.63
CA SER A 34 -1.87 -12.21 2.88
C SER A 34 -0.63 -11.68 3.61
N HIS A 35 -0.10 -10.55 3.14
CA HIS A 35 1.12 -9.94 3.63
C HIS A 35 1.08 -8.44 3.32
N PRO A 36 1.86 -7.63 4.03
CA PRO A 36 2.01 -6.22 3.71
C PRO A 36 2.83 -5.99 2.43
N LEU A 37 2.84 -4.76 1.93
CA LEU A 37 3.58 -4.33 0.74
C LEU A 37 4.74 -3.42 1.13
N TRP A 38 5.81 -3.49 0.36
CA TRP A 38 7.07 -2.78 0.65
C TRP A 38 7.41 -1.85 -0.49
N THR A 39 7.62 -0.57 -0.18
CA THR A 39 7.95 0.46 -1.17
C THR A 39 9.44 0.40 -1.52
N LYS A 40 9.80 0.89 -2.72
CA LYS A 40 11.18 0.93 -3.22
C LYS A 40 12.09 1.90 -2.45
N ASP A 41 11.53 2.81 -1.67
CA ASP A 41 12.22 3.72 -0.76
C ASP A 41 12.36 3.18 0.67
N TRP A 42 11.91 1.94 0.93
CA TRP A 42 12.06 1.30 2.23
C TRP A 42 13.53 1.21 2.66
N GLU A 43 13.83 1.69 3.87
CA GLU A 43 15.19 1.84 4.39
C GLU A 43 15.73 0.60 5.12
N GLY A 44 15.08 -0.56 4.98
CA GLY A 44 15.56 -1.79 5.61
C GLY A 44 15.25 -1.88 7.10
N TYR A 45 14.23 -1.17 7.60
CA TYR A 45 13.87 -1.17 9.02
C TYR A 45 13.67 -2.59 9.55
N GLY A 46 14.38 -2.93 10.62
CA GLY A 46 14.34 -4.23 11.27
C GLY A 46 15.33 -5.26 10.73
N LEU A 47 16.00 -5.01 9.59
CA LEU A 47 16.91 -5.99 8.98
C LEU A 47 18.13 -6.27 9.86
N ASP A 48 18.72 -5.25 10.46
CA ASP A 48 19.89 -5.41 11.32
C ASP A 48 19.53 -6.24 12.56
N LYS A 49 18.38 -5.97 13.19
CA LYS A 49 17.88 -6.77 14.32
C LYS A 49 17.61 -8.22 13.92
N PHE A 50 16.94 -8.43 12.78
CA PHE A 50 16.68 -9.79 12.29
C PHE A 50 17.99 -10.54 12.04
N TYR A 51 18.98 -9.87 11.43
CA TYR A 51 20.31 -10.41 11.21
C TYR A 51 20.99 -10.78 12.52
N GLU A 52 21.04 -9.87 13.50
CA GLU A 52 21.64 -10.10 14.83
C GLU A 52 21.05 -11.31 15.55
N GLU A 53 19.73 -11.49 15.49
CA GLU A 53 19.04 -12.63 16.10
C GLU A 53 19.32 -13.96 15.38
N HIS A 54 19.75 -13.93 14.12
CA HIS A 54 19.90 -15.11 13.26
C HIS A 54 21.30 -15.27 12.63
N GLN A 55 22.34 -14.63 13.17
CA GLN A 55 23.71 -14.66 12.61
C GLN A 55 24.27 -16.08 12.45
N ALA A 56 23.98 -16.97 13.40
CA ALA A 56 24.40 -18.36 13.33
C ALA A 56 23.78 -19.08 12.13
N LEU A 57 22.51 -18.79 11.82
CA LEU A 57 21.84 -19.34 10.65
C LEU A 57 22.42 -18.75 9.36
N TYR A 58 22.65 -17.43 9.31
CA TYR A 58 23.30 -16.79 8.17
C TYR A 58 24.66 -17.41 7.84
N THR A 59 25.46 -17.73 8.85
CA THR A 59 26.79 -18.34 8.66
C THR A 59 26.71 -19.80 8.19
N THR A 60 25.69 -20.54 8.63
CA THR A 60 25.58 -21.99 8.38
C THR A 60 24.73 -22.34 7.16
N SER A 61 23.74 -21.51 6.83
CA SER A 61 22.84 -21.67 5.68
C SER A 61 22.21 -20.34 5.29
N GLN A 62 22.82 -19.65 4.31
CA GLN A 62 22.29 -18.38 3.82
C GLN A 62 20.91 -18.52 3.15
N ASP A 63 20.68 -19.61 2.40
CA ASP A 63 19.39 -19.85 1.76
C ASP A 63 18.26 -19.93 2.79
N THR A 64 18.45 -20.74 3.84
CA THR A 64 17.46 -20.84 4.93
C THR A 64 17.29 -19.54 5.70
N PHE A 65 18.37 -18.78 5.89
CA PHE A 65 18.28 -17.45 6.51
C PHE A 65 17.37 -16.52 5.69
N TYR A 66 17.57 -16.44 4.38
CA TYR A 66 16.78 -15.56 3.52
C TYR A 66 15.34 -16.03 3.32
N ASP A 67 15.11 -17.35 3.29
CA ASP A 67 13.75 -17.92 3.30
C ASP A 67 13.00 -17.51 4.58
N ASN A 68 13.66 -17.60 5.75
CA ASN A 68 13.08 -17.18 7.02
C ASN A 68 12.87 -15.67 7.10
N LEU A 69 13.78 -14.88 6.55
CA LEU A 69 13.64 -13.43 6.45
C LEU A 69 12.41 -13.07 5.61
N LEU A 70 12.28 -13.68 4.43
CA LEU A 70 11.11 -13.47 3.58
C LEU A 70 9.82 -13.92 4.28
N ALA A 71 9.84 -15.05 4.99
CA ALA A 71 8.68 -15.50 5.77
C ALA A 71 8.32 -14.51 6.89
N HIS A 72 9.30 -13.86 7.52
CA HIS A 72 9.06 -12.85 8.54
C HIS A 72 8.38 -11.61 7.96
N TYR A 73 8.99 -10.96 6.96
CA TYR A 73 8.51 -9.70 6.38
C TYR A 73 7.28 -9.87 5.48
N PHE A 74 7.02 -11.07 4.96
CA PHE A 74 5.81 -11.37 4.18
C PHE A 74 4.82 -12.26 4.96
N SER A 75 4.78 -12.11 6.28
CA SER A 75 3.73 -12.69 7.12
C SER A 75 2.66 -11.66 7.48
N ASP A 76 1.50 -12.15 7.90
CA ASP A 76 0.41 -11.32 8.41
C ASP A 76 0.79 -10.81 9.82
N HIS A 77 1.32 -9.59 9.89
CA HIS A 77 1.75 -8.96 11.12
C HIS A 77 1.57 -7.44 11.10
N GLU A 78 1.53 -6.85 12.30
CA GLU A 78 1.37 -5.40 12.50
C GLU A 78 2.66 -4.72 13.03
N ILE A 79 3.80 -5.41 13.01
CA ILE A 79 5.08 -4.83 13.44
C ILE A 79 5.48 -3.68 12.51
N PRO A 80 5.72 -2.44 13.00
CA PRO A 80 5.92 -1.27 12.14
C PRO A 80 7.35 -1.20 11.59
N TYR A 81 7.55 -1.74 10.39
CA TYR A 81 8.80 -1.68 9.63
C TYR A 81 8.70 -0.73 8.42
N GLY A 82 7.68 0.12 8.36
CA GLY A 82 7.47 1.06 7.25
C GLY A 82 6.77 0.45 6.03
N GLN A 83 6.00 -0.62 6.24
CA GLN A 83 5.17 -1.24 5.21
C GLN A 83 3.81 -0.58 5.04
N ASP A 84 3.23 -0.82 3.87
CA ASP A 84 1.84 -0.47 3.56
C ASP A 84 0.96 -1.72 3.61
N PHE A 85 -0.32 -1.51 3.85
CA PHE A 85 -1.32 -2.57 3.94
C PHE A 85 -2.43 -2.34 2.95
N PHE A 86 -2.81 -3.39 2.25
CA PHE A 86 -3.98 -3.37 1.37
C PHE A 86 -5.27 -3.08 2.16
N ARG A 87 -6.15 -2.25 1.58
CA ARG A 87 -7.49 -1.91 2.08
C ARG A 87 -8.52 -2.00 0.96
N SER A 88 -9.79 -2.18 1.32
CA SER A 88 -10.89 -2.35 0.36
C SER A 88 -12.24 -1.86 0.90
N TRP A 89 -12.21 -0.87 1.78
CA TRP A 89 -13.41 -0.28 2.37
C TRP A 89 -13.78 1.03 1.67
N LEU A 90 -15.09 1.27 1.61
CA LEU A 90 -15.67 2.48 1.05
C LEU A 90 -15.55 3.61 2.06
N PHE A 91 -15.35 4.82 1.56
CA PHE A 91 -15.37 6.05 2.33
C PHE A 91 -16.23 7.07 1.59
N THR A 92 -17.44 7.32 2.08
CA THR A 92 -18.43 8.15 1.37
C THR A 92 -18.92 9.32 2.22
N PRO A 93 -18.04 10.27 2.59
CA PRO A 93 -18.32 11.25 3.63
C PRO A 93 -19.41 12.27 3.29
N PHE A 94 -19.65 12.51 2.00
CA PHE A 94 -20.66 13.46 1.52
C PHE A 94 -21.98 12.79 1.12
N LYS A 95 -22.10 11.48 1.35
CA LYS A 95 -23.27 10.69 0.96
C LYS A 95 -24.24 10.55 2.12
N VAL A 96 -25.30 11.34 2.07
CA VAL A 96 -26.35 11.37 3.11
C VAL A 96 -26.87 9.96 3.44
N GLY A 97 -26.80 9.60 4.72
CA GLY A 97 -27.25 8.32 5.26
C GLY A 97 -26.29 7.13 5.01
N SER A 98 -25.08 7.38 4.50
CA SER A 98 -24.02 6.37 4.43
C SER A 98 -23.36 6.13 5.79
N HIS A 99 -22.43 5.17 5.87
CA HIS A 99 -21.71 4.88 7.11
C HIS A 99 -20.84 6.06 7.56
N ASP A 100 -20.25 6.77 6.60
CA ASP A 100 -19.27 7.83 6.82
C ASP A 100 -19.90 9.23 6.70
N ASP A 101 -21.23 9.33 6.60
CA ASP A 101 -21.94 10.59 6.40
C ASP A 101 -21.59 11.62 7.49
N GLY A 102 -20.96 12.72 7.09
CA GLY A 102 -20.50 13.78 7.99
C GLY A 102 -19.17 13.53 8.70
N GLU A 103 -18.42 12.47 8.36
CA GLU A 103 -17.08 12.20 8.93
C GLU A 103 -16.07 13.36 8.70
N LEU A 104 -16.31 14.19 7.68
CA LEU A 104 -15.48 15.36 7.37
C LEU A 104 -16.08 16.69 7.86
N ASP A 105 -17.23 16.68 8.53
CA ASP A 105 -17.93 17.90 8.95
C ASP A 105 -17.07 18.74 9.90
N GLY A 106 -16.83 19.99 9.52
CA GLY A 106 -16.00 20.93 10.27
C GLY A 106 -14.49 20.65 10.20
N LEU A 107 -14.06 19.65 9.41
CA LEU A 107 -12.66 19.40 9.10
C LEU A 107 -12.28 19.99 7.74
N VAL A 108 -13.06 19.71 6.70
CA VAL A 108 -12.80 20.16 5.33
C VAL A 108 -14.11 20.25 4.56
N GLU A 109 -14.26 21.29 3.74
CA GLU A 109 -15.45 21.47 2.90
C GLU A 109 -15.32 20.73 1.56
N GLU A 110 -16.46 20.39 0.95
CA GLU A 110 -16.52 19.68 -0.33
C GLU A 110 -15.74 20.42 -1.43
N GLU A 111 -15.84 21.75 -1.47
CA GLU A 111 -15.17 22.61 -2.44
C GLU A 111 -13.65 22.51 -2.39
N GLU A 112 -13.06 22.34 -1.21
CA GLU A 112 -11.61 22.22 -1.02
C GLU A 112 -11.10 20.93 -1.65
N ILE A 113 -11.81 19.82 -1.44
CA ILE A 113 -11.46 18.53 -2.03
C ILE A 113 -11.58 18.56 -3.56
N ARG A 114 -12.56 19.31 -4.09
CA ARG A 114 -12.77 19.46 -5.55
C ARG A 114 -11.66 20.23 -6.26
N GLU A 115 -10.84 20.99 -5.54
CA GLU A 115 -9.64 21.60 -6.11
C GLU A 115 -8.69 20.53 -6.66
N VAL A 116 -8.59 19.39 -5.97
CA VAL A 116 -7.68 18.29 -6.30
C VAL A 116 -8.41 17.13 -7.01
N VAL A 117 -9.57 16.70 -6.50
CA VAL A 117 -10.31 15.53 -6.97
C VAL A 117 -11.27 15.90 -8.10
N LYS A 118 -11.28 15.12 -9.18
CA LYS A 118 -12.09 15.39 -10.39
C LYS A 118 -13.29 14.45 -10.59
N GLY A 119 -13.59 13.61 -9.61
CA GLY A 119 -14.78 12.77 -9.63
C GLY A 119 -16.08 13.59 -9.54
N ALA A 120 -17.15 13.06 -10.14
CA ALA A 120 -18.47 13.67 -10.07
C ALA A 120 -19.02 13.66 -8.63
N GLU A 121 -18.95 12.49 -7.99
CA GLU A 121 -19.29 12.25 -6.59
C GLU A 121 -18.01 12.02 -5.80
N LEU A 122 -17.91 12.62 -4.61
CA LEU A 122 -16.79 12.43 -3.69
C LEU A 122 -16.97 11.15 -2.84
N ASP A 123 -17.31 10.07 -3.53
CA ASP A 123 -17.32 8.71 -2.98
C ASP A 123 -15.96 8.08 -3.26
N PHE A 124 -15.31 7.55 -2.23
CA PHE A 124 -13.95 7.01 -2.30
C PHE A 124 -13.90 5.53 -1.91
N MET A 125 -12.83 4.88 -2.35
CA MET A 125 -12.38 3.59 -1.83
C MET A 125 -11.00 3.80 -1.21
N CYS A 126 -10.82 3.40 0.05
CA CYS A 126 -9.49 3.27 0.62
C CYS A 126 -8.82 2.02 0.06
N ILE A 127 -7.66 2.21 -0.56
CA ILE A 127 -6.94 1.17 -1.28
C ILE A 127 -5.69 0.68 -0.53
N PHE A 128 -5.04 1.56 0.23
CA PHE A 128 -3.90 1.21 1.09
C PHE A 128 -3.86 2.09 2.33
N SER A 129 -3.21 1.61 3.39
CA SER A 129 -2.85 2.40 4.56
C SER A 129 -1.44 2.08 5.06
N SER A 130 -0.78 2.98 5.78
CA SER A 130 0.54 2.81 6.38
C SER A 130 0.59 3.34 7.82
N TYR A 131 1.70 3.11 8.52
CA TYR A 131 1.90 3.63 9.89
C TYR A 131 2.52 5.04 9.94
N GLY A 132 2.98 5.56 8.82
CA GLY A 132 3.63 6.87 8.72
C GLY A 132 2.95 7.75 7.68
N PHE A 133 3.12 9.07 7.81
CA PHE A 133 2.52 10.04 6.90
C PHE A 133 3.09 9.94 5.47
N PRO A 134 2.24 9.97 4.43
CA PRO A 134 0.78 9.87 4.49
C PRO A 134 0.35 8.44 4.82
N ASP A 135 -0.69 8.28 5.63
CA ASP A 135 -1.08 6.97 6.17
C ASP A 135 -2.31 6.33 5.49
N HIS A 136 -3.00 7.04 4.60
CA HIS A 136 -4.11 6.49 3.82
C HIS A 136 -4.04 6.89 2.35
N TYR A 137 -4.44 5.96 1.50
CA TYR A 137 -4.49 6.13 0.05
C TYR A 137 -5.88 5.79 -0.47
N PHE A 138 -6.45 6.69 -1.27
CA PHE A 138 -7.81 6.60 -1.77
C PHE A 138 -7.85 6.69 -3.29
N VAL A 139 -8.89 6.10 -3.89
CA VAL A 139 -9.31 6.41 -5.26
C VAL A 139 -10.75 6.91 -5.23
N CYS A 140 -11.07 7.88 -6.09
CA CYS A 140 -12.45 8.32 -6.27
C CYS A 140 -13.19 7.32 -7.16
N LEU A 141 -14.37 6.87 -6.74
CA LEU A 141 -15.16 5.87 -7.47
C LEU A 141 -15.74 6.39 -8.77
N THR A 142 -15.90 7.72 -8.87
CA THR A 142 -16.40 8.41 -10.06
C THR A 142 -15.30 9.16 -10.80
N ASP A 143 -14.04 8.74 -10.64
CA ASP A 143 -12.91 9.27 -11.40
C ASP A 143 -13.21 9.24 -12.92
N PRO A 144 -12.91 10.32 -13.68
CA PRO A 144 -13.15 10.36 -15.12
C PRO A 144 -12.48 9.24 -15.93
N ASN A 145 -11.46 8.59 -15.36
CA ASN A 145 -10.77 7.44 -15.92
C ASN A 145 -10.92 6.20 -15.00
N PRO A 146 -12.10 5.55 -14.95
CA PRO A 146 -12.39 4.47 -14.01
C PRO A 146 -11.52 3.21 -14.22
N GLU A 147 -10.92 3.07 -15.38
CA GLU A 147 -10.02 1.95 -15.69
C GLU A 147 -8.63 2.10 -15.05
N ASN A 148 -8.21 3.33 -14.77
CA ASN A 148 -6.94 3.68 -14.13
C ASN A 148 -7.08 5.02 -13.39
N PRO A 149 -7.79 5.02 -12.25
CA PRO A 149 -8.13 6.24 -11.53
C PRO A 149 -6.89 6.90 -10.93
N ILE A 150 -7.02 8.15 -10.54
CA ILE A 150 -6.00 8.82 -9.73
C ILE A 150 -6.03 8.28 -8.30
N VAL A 151 -4.84 8.05 -7.75
CA VAL A 151 -4.67 7.77 -6.32
C VAL A 151 -4.40 9.08 -5.60
N TYR A 152 -5.11 9.28 -4.50
CA TYR A 152 -4.94 10.39 -3.59
C TYR A 152 -4.37 9.88 -2.27
N SER A 153 -3.54 10.66 -1.60
CA SER A 153 -3.09 10.35 -0.24
C SER A 153 -3.51 11.42 0.74
N THR A 154 -3.67 11.01 1.99
CA THR A 154 -4.06 11.87 3.09
C THR A 154 -3.47 11.34 4.40
N ASP A 155 -3.38 12.20 5.41
CA ASP A 155 -3.23 11.80 6.81
C ASP A 155 -4.59 11.33 7.36
N HIS A 156 -4.64 10.43 8.32
CA HIS A 156 -5.85 10.06 9.05
C HIS A 156 -6.17 10.99 10.22
N GLU A 157 -5.19 11.74 10.73
CA GLU A 157 -5.35 12.71 11.81
C GLU A 157 -5.96 14.01 11.28
N VAL A 158 -5.59 14.43 10.07
CA VAL A 158 -6.14 15.63 9.42
C VAL A 158 -7.08 15.32 8.26
N TYR A 159 -7.24 14.05 7.88
CA TYR A 159 -8.02 13.62 6.72
C TYR A 159 -7.73 14.54 5.52
N PHE A 160 -8.76 14.78 4.71
CA PHE A 160 -8.68 15.47 3.44
C PHE A 160 -8.33 16.97 3.53
N GLN A 161 -7.95 17.49 4.71
CA GLN A 161 -7.31 18.80 4.85
C GLN A 161 -5.99 18.86 4.06
N GLU A 162 -5.26 17.74 3.98
CA GLU A 162 -4.05 17.60 3.17
C GLU A 162 -4.20 16.44 2.18
N ILE A 163 -4.90 16.70 1.07
CA ILE A 163 -5.06 15.74 -0.03
C ILE A 163 -4.06 15.99 -1.16
N ASP A 164 -3.23 14.99 -1.43
CA ASP A 164 -2.24 15.02 -2.51
C ASP A 164 -2.61 14.05 -3.64
N ASN A 165 -2.39 14.48 -4.89
CA ASN A 165 -2.44 13.60 -6.05
C ASN A 165 -1.14 12.78 -6.17
N ARG A 166 -1.25 11.45 -6.20
CA ARG A 166 -0.13 10.50 -6.29
C ARG A 166 0.03 9.85 -7.67
N GLY A 167 -0.63 10.39 -8.68
CA GLY A 167 -0.63 9.86 -10.05
C GLY A 167 -1.69 8.78 -10.25
N THR A 168 -1.58 8.04 -11.36
CA THR A 168 -2.55 6.99 -11.67
C THR A 168 -2.34 5.75 -10.81
N LEU A 169 -3.35 4.91 -10.64
CA LEU A 169 -3.24 3.64 -9.90
C LEU A 169 -2.16 2.73 -10.48
N GLU A 170 -2.03 2.69 -11.80
CA GLU A 170 -0.95 2.00 -12.52
C GLU A 170 0.43 2.50 -12.08
N ASP A 171 0.67 3.81 -12.10
CA ASP A 171 1.96 4.41 -11.69
C ASP A 171 2.19 4.27 -10.18
N PHE A 172 1.14 4.39 -9.38
CA PHE A 172 1.20 4.29 -7.92
C PHE A 172 1.71 2.91 -7.47
N LEU A 173 1.24 1.84 -8.11
CA LEU A 173 1.65 0.48 -7.78
C LEU A 173 3.11 0.19 -8.17
N GLU A 174 3.71 0.95 -9.09
CA GLU A 174 5.12 0.82 -9.44
C GLU A 174 6.08 1.24 -8.32
N ARG A 175 5.58 1.89 -7.27
CA ARG A 175 6.35 2.22 -6.07
C ARG A 175 6.65 1.00 -5.21
N TYR A 176 5.89 -0.10 -5.34
CA TYR A 176 6.09 -1.31 -4.56
C TYR A 176 7.08 -2.28 -5.21
N MET A 177 7.82 -2.96 -4.35
CA MET A 177 8.72 -4.05 -4.67
C MET A 177 7.97 -5.38 -4.77
N THR A 178 8.35 -6.18 -5.75
CA THR A 178 8.14 -7.62 -5.75
C THR A 178 8.96 -8.28 -4.63
N LYS A 179 8.63 -9.53 -4.30
CA LYS A 179 9.37 -10.30 -3.30
C LYS A 179 10.85 -10.48 -3.66
N ASP A 180 11.15 -10.60 -4.94
CA ASP A 180 12.53 -10.72 -5.45
C ASP A 180 13.29 -9.40 -5.32
N GLU A 181 12.66 -8.27 -5.66
CA GLU A 181 13.25 -6.93 -5.48
C GLU A 181 13.51 -6.65 -4.00
N PHE A 182 12.56 -6.98 -3.12
CA PHE A 182 12.72 -6.87 -1.67
C PHE A 182 13.93 -7.68 -1.18
N LEU A 183 14.06 -8.94 -1.62
CA LEU A 183 15.18 -9.79 -1.24
C LEU A 183 16.53 -9.20 -1.67
N GLN A 184 16.60 -8.57 -2.85
CA GLN A 184 17.82 -7.91 -3.32
C GLN A 184 18.19 -6.71 -2.43
N VAL A 185 17.21 -5.90 -2.02
CA VAL A 185 17.42 -4.80 -1.07
C VAL A 185 17.92 -5.33 0.27
N ALA A 186 17.27 -6.37 0.81
CA ALA A 186 17.65 -6.96 2.09
C ALA A 186 19.08 -7.55 2.07
N LYS A 187 19.45 -8.26 1.00
CA LYS A 187 20.81 -8.77 0.79
C LYS A 187 21.83 -7.65 0.79
N LYS A 188 21.60 -6.61 -0.01
CA LYS A 188 22.50 -5.46 -0.13
C LYS A 188 22.68 -4.73 1.20
N HIS A 189 21.60 -4.57 1.97
CA HIS A 189 21.64 -3.94 3.30
C HIS A 189 22.55 -4.71 4.24
N ILE A 190 22.29 -6.02 4.42
CA ILE A 190 23.05 -6.88 5.32
C ILE A 190 24.53 -6.95 4.93
N GLU A 191 24.84 -7.10 3.64
CA GLU A 191 26.22 -7.13 3.13
C GLU A 191 26.97 -5.81 3.37
N SER A 192 26.26 -4.68 3.24
CA SER A 192 26.82 -3.34 3.50
C SER A 192 27.09 -3.13 4.99
N SER A 193 26.17 -3.57 5.87
CA SER A 193 26.36 -3.56 7.33
C SER A 193 27.55 -4.41 7.77
N LEU A 194 27.82 -5.54 7.09
CA LEU A 194 29.00 -6.37 7.38
C LEU A 194 30.32 -5.72 6.96
N SER A 195 30.31 -5.02 5.84
CA SER A 195 31.52 -4.36 5.29
C SER A 195 31.93 -3.11 6.06
N SER A 196 31.01 -2.48 6.80
CA SER A 196 31.31 -1.33 7.66
C SER A 196 31.86 -1.70 9.04
N LEU A 197 31.79 -2.99 9.40
CA LEU A 197 32.28 -3.56 10.67
C LEU A 197 33.66 -4.23 10.55
N SER A 198 34.20 -4.37 9.32
CA SER A 198 35.52 -4.96 9.01
C SER A 198 36.60 -3.91 8.79
#